data_AF-A0AAN8G007-F1
#
_entry.id   AF-A0AAN8G007-F1
#
_cell.length_a   1.000
_cell.length_b   1.000
_cell.length_c   1.000
_cell.angle_alpha   90.00
_cell.angle_beta   90.00
_cell.angle_gamma   90.00
#
_symmetry.space_group_name_H-M   'P 1'
#
loop_
_entity.id
_entity.type
_entity.pdbx_description
1 polymer ?
#
loop_
_entity_poly.entity_id
_entity_poly.type
_entity_poly.pdbx_seq_one_letter_code
_entity_poly.pdbx_strand_id
1 'polypeptide(L)'
;MVLNLRTLLPYLEDNSDSDESTGLPDIIFEQSRFPTSLYGHRTAMSSTASNIDQLLKSFSRLEIYCDAPEKSFYGSRPSCSVDISLEEALHFPQRISSRVPTETNTYNQVTRGNLKAMWCRDVAHYFEWATGVPELRLMDTQERVKLVVRQLCRIICLMISYWTYRQGHDGIIFGSGVCFIPTEVQDETLKCYLTSLANIMQNNIISIFRKIAITREEYLLLKLIIFFDPPHIHFSPPNRLVLDSALKKYQAALVDHIKHSHPSLDHDKLTGRIAELFGTMQYIELAAQIDDNHWCMMTIQNDGNVRGRLTNEIHVNPIHE
;
A
#
# COMPACT_ATOMS: atom_id res chain seq x y z
N MET A 1 27.79 -81.55 18.31
CA MET A 1 29.21 -81.77 18.67
C MET A 1 30.02 -80.68 17.99
N VAL A 2 30.70 -79.84 18.81
CA VAL A 2 31.69 -78.79 18.45
C VAL A 2 31.08 -77.57 17.70
N LEU A 3 30.74 -76.46 18.40
CA LEU A 3 31.60 -75.31 18.82
C LEU A 3 32.01 -74.43 17.60
N ASN A 4 32.00 -73.10 17.62
CA ASN A 4 31.55 -72.08 18.56
C ASN A 4 31.76 -70.69 17.87
N LEU A 5 30.89 -69.72 18.21
CA LEU A 5 31.22 -68.33 18.62
C LEU A 5 32.07 -67.45 17.67
N ARG A 6 31.69 -66.23 17.26
CA ARG A 6 31.22 -65.07 18.05
C ARG A 6 30.75 -63.98 17.05
N THR A 7 29.50 -63.52 17.11
CA THR A 7 29.02 -62.25 17.75
C THR A 7 29.62 -60.97 17.16
N LEU A 8 28.90 -59.90 16.82
CA LEU A 8 27.56 -59.43 17.21
C LEU A 8 27.00 -58.53 16.08
N LEU A 9 25.82 -58.88 15.57
CA LEU A 9 24.73 -57.91 15.31
C LEU A 9 24.39 -57.26 16.66
N PRO A 10 23.80 -56.04 16.74
CA PRO A 10 22.54 -55.77 16.01
C PRO A 10 22.19 -54.26 15.90
N TYR A 11 21.00 -53.72 15.65
CA TYR A 11 19.56 -54.06 15.57
C TYR A 11 18.98 -52.78 14.88
N LEU A 12 17.95 -52.73 14.06
CA LEU A 12 17.20 -53.64 13.22
C LEU A 12 16.26 -52.76 12.38
N GLU A 13 15.95 -53.28 11.20
CA GLU A 13 14.64 -53.33 10.51
C GLU A 13 13.85 -52.03 10.29
N ASP A 14 13.67 -51.65 9.02
CA ASP A 14 12.75 -52.26 8.04
C ASP A 14 11.29 -52.18 8.48
N ASN A 15 10.53 -51.33 7.79
CA ASN A 15 9.52 -51.75 6.82
C ASN A 15 8.70 -50.52 6.44
N SER A 16 8.73 -50.18 5.15
CA SER A 16 7.59 -50.32 4.24
C SER A 16 6.42 -49.41 4.62
N ASP A 17 6.23 -48.34 3.86
CA ASP A 17 5.23 -48.36 2.79
C ASP A 17 5.05 -46.96 2.21
N SER A 18 4.74 -46.97 0.93
CA SER A 18 4.30 -45.86 0.10
C SER A 18 3.18 -45.05 0.76
N ASP A 19 3.34 -43.72 0.81
CA ASP A 19 2.23 -42.84 0.43
C ASP A 19 2.74 -41.48 -0.02
N GLU A 20 2.42 -41.13 -1.27
CA GLU A 20 2.47 -39.78 -1.79
C GLU A 20 1.47 -38.93 -0.99
N SER A 21 1.98 -38.10 -0.10
CA SER A 21 1.23 -37.04 0.53
C SER A 21 2.11 -35.79 0.53
N THR A 22 1.96 -34.98 -0.52
CA THR A 22 2.31 -33.57 -0.51
C THR A 22 1.43 -32.86 0.51
N GLY A 23 1.75 -33.02 1.78
CA GLY A 23 1.14 -32.29 2.88
C GLY A 23 1.66 -30.87 2.88
N LEU A 24 0.83 -29.93 2.41
CA LEU A 24 0.95 -28.52 2.79
C LEU A 24 1.02 -28.46 4.33
N PRO A 25 1.88 -27.61 4.92
CA PRO A 25 1.93 -27.48 6.36
C PRO A 25 0.56 -27.06 6.90
N ASP A 26 0.09 -27.78 7.91
CA ASP A 26 -1.17 -27.53 8.59
C ASP A 26 -1.26 -26.06 8.99
N ILE A 27 -2.21 -25.35 8.38
CA ILE A 27 -2.65 -24.03 8.83
C ILE A 27 -3.44 -24.28 10.11
N ILE A 28 -2.72 -24.27 11.23
CA ILE A 28 -3.32 -24.21 12.55
C ILE A 28 -4.22 -22.97 12.57
N PHE A 29 -5.52 -23.21 12.76
CA PHE A 29 -6.56 -22.22 13.00
C PHE A 29 -6.22 -21.39 14.25
N GLU A 30 -5.33 -20.39 14.11
CA GLU A 30 -5.24 -19.30 15.08
C GLU A 30 -6.32 -18.27 14.73
N GLN A 31 -7.37 -18.29 15.54
CA GLN A 31 -8.44 -17.31 15.53
C GLN A 31 -7.89 -15.86 15.61
N SER A 32 -8.47 -14.99 14.78
CA SER A 32 -8.62 -13.54 14.96
C SER A 32 -7.38 -12.65 15.11
N ARG A 33 -6.19 -13.09 14.71
CA ARG A 33 -5.00 -12.22 14.64
C ARG A 33 -4.69 -11.88 13.19
N PHE A 34 -4.70 -10.58 12.87
CA PHE A 34 -4.00 -10.03 11.70
C PHE A 34 -2.59 -10.66 11.69
N PRO A 35 -2.21 -11.43 10.65
CA PRO A 35 -0.93 -12.13 10.63
C PRO A 35 0.20 -11.11 10.45
N THR A 36 0.60 -10.51 11.56
CA THR A 36 1.80 -9.68 11.69
C THR A 36 3.07 -10.53 11.56
N SER A 37 2.95 -11.85 11.45
CA SER A 37 4.03 -12.82 11.42
C SER A 37 4.37 -13.40 10.04
N LEU A 38 3.58 -13.16 8.98
CA LEU A 38 3.81 -13.85 7.71
C LEU A 38 4.76 -13.14 6.73
N TYR A 39 5.16 -11.89 6.96
CA TYR A 39 5.91 -11.14 5.95
C TYR A 39 6.95 -10.17 6.54
N GLY A 40 8.15 -10.65 6.89
CA GLY A 40 9.33 -9.81 7.17
C GLY A 40 9.20 -8.77 8.31
N HIS A 41 8.04 -8.66 8.95
CA HIS A 41 7.63 -7.57 9.83
C HIS A 41 8.43 -7.51 11.14
N ARG A 42 9.08 -8.62 11.55
CA ARG A 42 9.97 -8.61 12.74
C ARG A 42 11.25 -7.81 12.52
N THR A 43 11.67 -7.59 11.27
CA THR A 43 12.96 -6.93 10.97
C THR A 43 12.82 -5.43 10.69
N ALA A 44 11.59 -4.93 10.54
CA ALA A 44 11.36 -3.53 10.18
C ALA A 44 11.15 -2.61 11.39
N MET A 45 10.59 -3.06 12.51
CA MET A 45 10.18 -2.15 13.59
C MET A 45 10.56 -2.68 14.97
N SER A 46 11.73 -2.28 15.46
CA SER A 46 12.02 -2.30 16.90
C SER A 46 11.26 -1.12 17.53
N SER A 47 10.49 -1.40 18.59
CA SER A 47 9.57 -0.49 19.27
C SER A 47 10.23 0.64 20.08
N THR A 48 11.44 1.03 19.69
CA THR A 48 12.26 2.05 20.36
C THR A 48 13.00 2.92 19.34
N ALA A 49 12.31 3.35 18.27
CA ALA A 49 12.86 4.36 17.37
C ALA A 49 12.91 5.72 18.09
N SER A 50 13.90 5.90 18.97
CA SER A 50 14.25 7.20 19.56
C SER A 50 14.91 8.13 18.54
N ASN A 51 15.22 7.63 17.34
CA ASN A 51 15.87 8.37 16.26
C ASN A 51 15.02 8.33 14.96
N ILE A 52 14.77 9.52 14.40
CA ILE A 52 14.08 9.76 13.12
C ILE A 52 14.71 8.94 11.98
N ASP A 53 16.04 8.77 11.98
CA ASP A 53 16.72 7.98 10.94
C ASP A 53 16.27 6.52 10.92
N GLN A 54 16.04 5.93 12.10
CA GLN A 54 15.58 4.56 12.20
C GLN A 54 14.14 4.45 11.72
N LEU A 55 13.28 5.42 12.09
CA LEU A 55 11.90 5.51 11.61
C LEU A 55 11.84 5.56 10.07
N LEU A 56 12.62 6.46 9.47
CA LEU A 56 12.70 6.62 8.01
C LEU A 56 13.25 5.36 7.32
N LYS A 57 14.30 4.75 7.86
CA LYS A 57 14.83 3.48 7.34
C LYS A 57 13.78 2.37 7.36
N SER A 58 12.99 2.29 8.42
CA SER A 58 11.92 1.29 8.55
C SER A 58 10.82 1.49 7.52
N PHE A 59 10.32 2.71 7.35
CA PHE A 59 9.30 3.00 6.36
C PHE A 59 9.82 2.93 4.92
N SER A 60 11.09 3.29 4.69
CA SER A 60 11.71 3.09 3.38
C SER A 60 11.80 1.61 3.02
N ARG A 61 12.12 0.73 3.98
CA ARG A 61 12.12 -0.74 3.75
C ARG A 61 10.72 -1.27 3.49
N LEU A 62 9.72 -0.76 4.21
CA LEU A 62 8.32 -1.11 3.99
C LEU A 62 7.87 -0.70 2.57
N GLU A 63 8.19 0.52 2.15
CA GLU A 63 7.83 0.99 0.81
C GLU A 63 8.49 0.14 -0.29
N ILE A 64 9.81 -0.09 -0.18
CA ILE A 64 10.56 -0.95 -1.12
C ILE A 64 9.99 -2.37 -1.16
N TYR A 65 9.60 -2.90 0.00
CA TYR A 65 8.92 -4.19 0.06
C TYR A 65 7.64 -4.14 -0.78
N CYS A 66 6.72 -3.22 -0.51
CA CYS A 66 5.46 -3.11 -1.25
C CYS A 66 5.66 -2.86 -2.75
N ASP A 67 6.67 -2.08 -3.13
CA ASP A 67 7.03 -1.79 -4.54
C ASP A 67 7.44 -3.04 -5.33
N ALA A 68 7.94 -4.07 -4.65
CA ALA A 68 8.36 -5.34 -5.23
C ALA A 68 9.31 -5.16 -6.44
N PRO A 69 10.45 -4.46 -6.30
CA PRO A 69 11.32 -4.10 -7.42
C PRO A 69 11.93 -5.32 -8.14
N GLU A 70 12.04 -6.45 -7.45
CA GLU A 70 12.45 -7.72 -8.03
C GLU A 70 11.22 -8.51 -8.47
N LYS A 71 11.32 -9.28 -9.57
CA LYS A 71 10.27 -10.23 -9.96
C LYS A 71 9.96 -11.12 -8.75
N SER A 72 8.78 -10.94 -8.18
CA SER A 72 8.30 -11.72 -7.05
C SER A 72 8.53 -13.21 -7.28
N PHE A 73 9.09 -13.90 -6.29
CA PHE A 73 9.14 -15.37 -6.24
C PHE A 73 7.74 -16.00 -6.27
N TYR A 74 6.70 -15.19 -6.02
CA TYR A 74 5.29 -15.58 -6.04
C TYR A 74 4.61 -15.05 -7.30
N GLY A 75 4.46 -15.92 -8.29
CA GLY A 75 3.62 -15.71 -9.48
C GLY A 75 4.37 -15.16 -10.69
N SER A 76 4.59 -16.02 -11.69
CA SER A 76 5.13 -15.64 -13.00
C SER A 76 4.08 -15.02 -13.94
N ARG A 77 2.80 -14.98 -13.53
CA ARG A 77 1.69 -14.41 -14.31
C ARG A 77 0.94 -13.36 -13.49
N PRO A 78 0.63 -12.19 -14.08
CA PRO A 78 -0.25 -11.22 -13.46
C PRO A 78 -1.59 -11.85 -13.10
N SER A 79 -1.99 -11.75 -11.83
CA SER A 79 -3.33 -12.11 -11.36
C SER A 79 -4.03 -10.87 -10.79
N CYS A 80 -5.35 -10.83 -10.94
CA CYS A 80 -6.19 -9.80 -10.36
C CYS A 80 -7.56 -10.39 -10.03
N SER A 81 -8.00 -10.21 -8.78
CA SER A 81 -9.33 -10.60 -8.31
C SER A 81 -9.99 -9.46 -7.55
N VAL A 82 -11.22 -9.17 -7.94
CA VAL A 82 -12.14 -8.25 -7.24
C VAL A 82 -13.24 -9.03 -6.51
N ASP A 83 -13.28 -10.36 -6.66
CA ASP A 83 -14.31 -11.25 -6.13
C ASP A 83 -13.85 -11.91 -4.83
N ILE A 84 -13.33 -11.08 -3.93
CA ILE A 84 -12.88 -11.44 -2.58
C ILE A 84 -13.51 -10.46 -1.58
N SER A 85 -13.63 -10.83 -0.31
CA SER A 85 -14.11 -9.89 0.71
C SER A 85 -13.02 -8.89 1.07
N LEU A 86 -13.42 -7.73 1.58
CA LEU A 86 -12.53 -6.74 2.19
C LEU A 86 -11.75 -7.34 3.35
N GLU A 87 -12.39 -8.12 4.21
CA GLU A 87 -11.73 -8.81 5.31
C GLU A 87 -10.60 -9.71 4.80
N GLU A 88 -10.88 -10.53 3.78
CA GLU A 88 -9.88 -11.40 3.17
C GLU A 88 -8.77 -10.61 2.48
N ALA A 89 -9.12 -9.54 1.77
CA ALA A 89 -8.17 -8.66 1.09
C ALA A 89 -7.21 -7.96 2.07
N LEU A 90 -7.70 -7.54 3.24
CA LEU A 90 -6.88 -6.91 4.27
C LEU A 90 -5.92 -7.89 4.95
N HIS A 91 -6.31 -9.16 5.10
CA HIS A 91 -5.45 -10.20 5.68
C HIS A 91 -4.48 -10.78 4.64
N PHE A 92 -4.88 -10.85 3.38
CA PHE A 92 -4.14 -11.48 2.29
C PHE A 92 -4.15 -10.62 1.01
N PRO A 93 -3.42 -9.48 0.97
CA PRO A 93 -3.40 -8.59 -0.19
C PRO A 93 -3.00 -9.28 -1.51
N GLN A 94 -2.19 -10.34 -1.45
CA GLN A 94 -1.78 -11.15 -2.60
C GLN A 94 -2.95 -11.87 -3.29
N ARG A 95 -4.11 -11.97 -2.65
CA ARG A 95 -5.33 -12.50 -3.27
C ARG A 95 -5.99 -11.49 -4.21
N ILE A 96 -5.74 -10.19 -4.00
CA ILE A 96 -6.20 -9.12 -4.88
C ILE A 96 -5.36 -9.13 -6.14
N SER A 97 -4.03 -9.15 -6.00
CA SER A 97 -3.12 -9.11 -7.12
C SER A 97 -1.81 -9.85 -6.85
N SER A 98 -1.26 -10.46 -7.90
CA SER A 98 0.12 -10.91 -7.91
C SER A 98 1.06 -9.73 -7.65
N ARG A 99 2.14 -9.97 -6.91
CA ARG A 99 3.12 -8.95 -6.56
C ARG A 99 4.05 -8.66 -7.74
N VAL A 100 3.59 -7.84 -8.68
CA VAL A 100 4.38 -7.36 -9.81
C VAL A 100 5.11 -6.06 -9.45
N PRO A 101 6.30 -5.81 -10.04
CA PRO A 101 7.01 -4.56 -9.81
C PRO A 101 6.14 -3.34 -10.09
N THR A 102 6.10 -2.42 -9.14
CA THR A 102 5.45 -1.11 -9.33
C THR A 102 6.24 -0.27 -10.32
N GLU A 103 7.57 -0.32 -10.21
CA GLU A 103 8.49 0.32 -11.14
C GLU A 103 8.77 -0.60 -12.33
N THR A 104 8.51 -0.10 -13.53
CA THR A 104 8.84 -0.80 -14.77
C THR A 104 9.40 0.21 -15.77
N ASN A 105 10.32 -0.24 -16.63
CA ASN A 105 10.87 0.58 -17.71
C ASN A 105 9.92 0.73 -18.91
N THR A 106 8.70 0.18 -18.82
CA THR A 106 7.74 0.10 -19.92
C THR A 106 6.40 0.61 -19.46
N TYR A 107 5.95 1.73 -20.02
CA TYR A 107 4.65 2.30 -19.72
C TYR A 107 3.67 1.93 -20.83
N ASN A 108 2.56 1.29 -20.43
CA ASN A 108 1.44 0.99 -21.31
C ASN A 108 0.32 1.96 -21.01
N GLN A 109 -0.29 2.49 -22.07
CA GLN A 109 -1.48 3.32 -21.96
C GLN A 109 -2.59 2.55 -21.21
N VAL A 110 -3.23 3.21 -20.25
CA VAL A 110 -4.42 2.69 -19.58
C VAL A 110 -5.57 2.58 -20.57
N THR A 111 -6.24 1.44 -20.51
CA THR A 111 -7.37 1.03 -21.35
C THR A 111 -8.40 0.33 -20.47
N ARG A 112 -9.63 0.15 -20.95
CA ARG A 112 -10.62 -0.67 -20.25
C ARG A 112 -10.11 -2.09 -19.94
N GLY A 113 -9.23 -2.64 -20.78
CA GLY A 113 -8.72 -4.00 -20.63
C GLY A 113 -7.69 -4.18 -19.51
N ASN A 114 -6.93 -3.14 -19.18
CA ASN A 114 -5.92 -3.19 -18.10
C ASN A 114 -6.32 -2.41 -16.83
N LEU A 115 -7.44 -1.66 -16.87
CA LEU A 115 -7.96 -0.87 -15.76
C LEU A 115 -8.12 -1.68 -14.46
N LYS A 116 -8.76 -2.86 -14.55
CA LYS A 116 -8.99 -3.74 -13.40
C LYS A 116 -7.67 -4.20 -12.76
N ALA A 117 -6.71 -4.59 -13.58
CA ALA A 117 -5.41 -5.08 -13.12
C ALA A 117 -4.59 -3.96 -12.46
N MET A 118 -4.65 -2.74 -13.02
CA MET A 118 -4.05 -1.54 -12.43
C MET A 118 -4.59 -1.29 -11.02
N TRP A 119 -5.92 -1.23 -10.87
CA TRP A 119 -6.55 -1.04 -9.55
C TRP A 119 -6.22 -2.14 -8.56
N CYS A 120 -6.28 -3.41 -9.00
CA CYS A 120 -5.92 -4.55 -8.19
C CYS A 120 -4.50 -4.41 -7.62
N ARG A 121 -3.55 -3.92 -8.42
CA ARG A 121 -2.18 -3.74 -7.93
C ARG A 121 -2.08 -2.59 -6.93
N ASP A 122 -2.68 -1.45 -7.23
CA ASP A 122 -2.60 -0.27 -6.35
C ASP A 122 -3.24 -0.55 -4.99
N VAL A 123 -4.41 -1.23 -4.97
CA VAL A 123 -5.07 -1.64 -3.72
C VAL A 123 -4.28 -2.72 -2.97
N ALA A 124 -3.70 -3.70 -3.68
CA ALA A 124 -2.85 -4.70 -3.04
C ALA A 124 -1.62 -4.05 -2.38
N HIS A 125 -0.92 -3.16 -3.10
CA HIS A 125 0.22 -2.42 -2.56
C HIS A 125 -0.17 -1.62 -1.32
N TYR A 126 -1.29 -0.89 -1.39
CA TYR A 126 -1.80 -0.12 -0.27
C TYR A 126 -2.11 -0.98 0.96
N PHE A 127 -2.79 -2.12 0.81
CA PHE A 127 -3.08 -3.01 1.94
C PHE A 127 -1.82 -3.67 2.50
N GLU A 128 -0.87 -4.09 1.65
CA GLU A 128 0.44 -4.56 2.11
C GLU A 128 1.14 -3.48 2.94
N TRP A 129 1.16 -2.23 2.47
CA TRP A 129 1.76 -1.11 3.18
C TRP A 129 1.07 -0.83 4.52
N ALA A 130 -0.27 -0.76 4.51
CA ALA A 130 -1.06 -0.48 5.71
C ALA A 130 -0.81 -1.54 6.80
N THR A 131 -0.73 -2.83 6.44
CA THR A 131 -0.42 -3.91 7.41
C THR A 131 0.95 -3.76 8.08
N GLY A 132 1.88 -3.05 7.42
CA GLY A 132 3.21 -2.73 7.95
C GLY A 132 3.25 -1.55 8.92
N VAL A 133 2.17 -0.76 9.03
CA VAL A 133 2.11 0.42 9.92
C VAL A 133 1.90 -0.03 11.37
N PRO A 134 2.85 0.25 12.29
CA PRO A 134 2.84 -0.35 13.61
C PRO A 134 1.72 0.16 14.52
N GLU A 135 1.31 1.42 14.40
CA GLU A 135 0.26 2.00 15.26
C GLU A 135 -1.11 1.34 15.04
N LEU A 136 -1.37 0.72 13.88
CA LEU A 136 -2.60 -0.03 13.63
C LEU A 136 -2.78 -1.25 14.54
N ARG A 137 -1.70 -1.73 15.17
CA ARG A 137 -1.77 -2.83 16.15
C ARG A 137 -2.35 -2.39 17.49
N LEU A 138 -2.37 -1.09 17.74
CA LEU A 138 -2.91 -0.49 18.96
C LEU A 138 -4.40 -0.13 18.83
N MET A 139 -4.97 -0.29 17.63
CA MET A 139 -6.36 0.02 17.34
C MET A 139 -7.24 -1.23 17.42
N ASP A 140 -8.50 -1.02 17.75
CA ASP A 140 -9.53 -2.04 17.66
C ASP A 140 -9.72 -2.48 16.20
N THR A 141 -10.01 -3.76 15.97
CA THR A 141 -10.09 -4.33 14.62
C THR A 141 -11.07 -3.57 13.72
N GLN A 142 -12.27 -3.23 14.20
CA GLN A 142 -13.26 -2.49 13.40
C GLN A 142 -12.80 -1.07 13.08
N GLU A 143 -12.24 -0.36 14.06
CA GLU A 143 -11.73 1.01 13.91
C GLU A 143 -10.51 1.05 12.97
N ARG A 144 -9.62 0.04 13.05
CA ARG A 144 -8.53 -0.15 12.10
C ARG A 144 -9.05 -0.35 10.68
N VAL A 145 -10.01 -1.26 10.48
CA VAL A 145 -10.59 -1.51 9.15
C VAL A 145 -11.21 -0.24 8.60
N LYS A 146 -11.96 0.51 9.42
CA LYS A 146 -12.53 1.81 9.04
C LYS A 146 -11.45 2.79 8.59
N LEU A 147 -10.37 2.97 9.37
CA LEU A 147 -9.26 3.85 8.99
C LEU A 147 -8.63 3.42 7.65
N VAL A 148 -8.31 2.14 7.50
CA VAL A 148 -7.64 1.62 6.30
C VAL A 148 -8.52 1.80 5.06
N VAL A 149 -9.81 1.50 5.13
CA VAL A 149 -10.70 1.68 3.97
C VAL A 149 -10.85 3.16 3.63
N ARG A 150 -11.10 4.01 4.63
CA ARG A 150 -11.39 5.43 4.41
C ARG A 150 -10.18 6.23 3.90
N GLN A 151 -8.97 5.74 4.13
CA GLN A 151 -7.73 6.38 3.66
C GLN A 151 -7.26 5.88 2.29
N LEU A 152 -7.88 4.83 1.74
CA LEU A 152 -7.41 4.13 0.54
C LEU A 152 -7.16 5.08 -0.64
N CYS A 153 -8.17 5.83 -1.08
CA CYS A 153 -8.04 6.69 -2.26
C CYS A 153 -7.04 7.83 -2.03
N ARG A 154 -6.94 8.36 -0.79
CA ARG A 154 -5.98 9.42 -0.44
C ARG A 154 -4.54 8.94 -0.55
N ILE A 155 -4.26 7.76 0.00
CA ILE A 155 -2.91 7.18 -0.04
C ILE A 155 -2.54 6.71 -1.44
N ILE A 156 -3.47 6.11 -2.18
CA ILE A 156 -3.24 5.74 -3.59
C ILE A 156 -2.97 6.99 -4.45
N CYS A 157 -3.77 8.05 -4.31
CA CYS A 157 -3.55 9.31 -5.04
C CYS A 157 -2.19 9.94 -4.71
N LEU A 158 -1.75 9.90 -3.45
CA LEU A 158 -0.43 10.36 -3.04
C LEU A 158 0.69 9.50 -3.67
N MET A 159 0.54 8.17 -3.65
CA MET A 159 1.50 7.24 -4.27
C MET A 159 1.64 7.52 -5.77
N ILE A 160 0.52 7.60 -6.48
CA ILE A 160 0.47 7.94 -7.91
C ILE A 160 1.16 9.29 -8.19
N SER A 161 0.86 10.31 -7.38
CA SER A 161 1.46 11.64 -7.54
C SER A 161 2.98 11.60 -7.36
N TYR A 162 3.46 10.90 -6.35
CA TYR A 162 4.90 10.76 -6.10
C TYR A 162 5.61 9.98 -7.20
N TRP A 163 5.04 8.87 -7.67
CA TRP A 163 5.62 8.10 -8.79
C TRP A 163 5.64 8.91 -10.09
N THR A 164 4.57 9.63 -10.38
CA THR A 164 4.49 10.51 -11.55
C THR A 164 5.55 11.62 -11.49
N TYR A 165 5.74 12.24 -10.30
CA TYR A 165 6.82 13.19 -10.05
C TYR A 165 8.21 12.58 -10.31
N ARG A 166 8.47 11.39 -9.74
CA ARG A 166 9.77 10.72 -9.80
C ARG A 166 10.20 10.36 -11.22
N GLN A 167 9.25 10.06 -12.10
CA GLN A 167 9.51 9.70 -13.49
C GLN A 167 9.42 10.91 -14.44
N GLY A 168 9.02 12.09 -13.94
CA GLY A 168 8.89 13.28 -14.76
C GLY A 168 7.84 13.17 -15.88
N HIS A 169 6.78 12.37 -15.65
CA HIS A 169 5.74 12.12 -16.66
C HIS A 169 4.70 13.24 -16.69
N ASP A 170 4.28 13.66 -17.89
CA ASP A 170 3.31 14.75 -18.09
C ASP A 170 1.85 14.31 -17.88
N GLY A 171 1.59 13.00 -17.88
CA GLY A 171 0.28 12.43 -17.58
C GLY A 171 0.18 11.90 -16.15
N ILE A 172 -0.22 10.64 -15.98
CA ILE A 172 -0.21 9.96 -14.67
C ILE A 172 0.45 8.60 -14.80
N ILE A 173 1.24 8.19 -13.80
CA ILE A 173 1.77 6.83 -13.69
C ILE A 173 1.04 6.09 -12.56
N PHE A 174 0.46 4.95 -12.92
CA PHE A 174 -0.12 3.98 -11.99
C PHE A 174 0.87 2.85 -11.72
N GLY A 175 0.57 1.99 -10.75
CA GLY A 175 1.34 0.78 -10.54
C GLY A 175 1.34 -0.16 -11.76
N SER A 176 2.30 -1.10 -11.79
CA SER A 176 2.42 -2.15 -12.82
C SER A 176 2.75 -1.67 -14.25
N GLY A 177 3.37 -0.51 -14.41
CA GLY A 177 3.72 0.00 -15.74
C GLY A 177 2.51 0.43 -16.57
N VAL A 178 1.40 0.80 -15.92
CA VAL A 178 0.25 1.42 -16.58
C VAL A 178 0.36 2.94 -16.40
N CYS A 179 0.07 3.69 -17.46
CA CYS A 179 0.11 5.15 -17.42
C CYS A 179 -1.07 5.76 -18.18
N PHE A 180 -1.39 7.00 -17.85
CA PHE A 180 -2.24 7.84 -18.66
C PHE A 180 -1.38 8.79 -19.48
N ILE A 181 -1.54 8.75 -20.80
CA ILE A 181 -0.98 9.69 -21.76
C ILE A 181 -2.19 10.41 -22.40
N PRO A 182 -2.40 11.71 -22.12
CA PRO A 182 -3.63 12.41 -22.52
C PRO A 182 -3.95 12.35 -24.02
N THR A 183 -2.91 12.26 -24.86
CA THR A 183 -3.03 12.22 -26.31
C THR A 183 -3.33 10.83 -26.88
N GLU A 184 -3.19 9.76 -26.10
CA GLU A 184 -3.29 8.38 -26.60
C GLU A 184 -4.59 7.67 -26.19
N VAL A 185 -5.32 8.18 -25.19
CA VAL A 185 -6.61 7.59 -24.79
C VAL A 185 -7.69 7.88 -25.82
N GLN A 186 -8.26 6.80 -26.34
CA GLN A 186 -9.40 6.83 -27.27
C GLN A 186 -10.76 6.72 -26.57
N ASP A 187 -10.79 6.13 -25.37
CA ASP A 187 -12.04 5.96 -24.61
C ASP A 187 -12.42 7.26 -23.90
N GLU A 188 -13.47 7.92 -24.35
CA GLU A 188 -13.85 9.25 -23.84
C GLU A 188 -14.29 9.24 -22.36
N THR A 189 -14.93 8.17 -21.86
CA THR A 189 -15.29 8.07 -20.43
C THR A 189 -14.04 7.97 -19.57
N LEU A 190 -13.14 7.06 -19.94
CA LEU A 190 -11.87 6.86 -19.25
C LEU A 190 -10.99 8.10 -19.34
N LYS A 191 -10.96 8.77 -20.50
CA LYS A 191 -10.25 10.03 -20.71
C LYS A 191 -10.78 11.14 -19.83
N CYS A 192 -12.10 11.27 -19.69
CA CYS A 192 -12.71 12.31 -18.87
C CYS A 192 -12.33 12.16 -17.38
N TYR A 193 -12.41 10.94 -16.85
CA TYR A 193 -11.95 10.57 -15.52
C TYR A 193 -10.46 10.91 -15.32
N LEU A 194 -9.60 10.34 -16.17
CA LEU A 194 -8.15 10.45 -16.01
C LEU A 194 -7.65 11.87 -16.23
N THR A 195 -8.25 12.63 -17.14
CA THR A 195 -7.94 14.04 -17.36
C THR A 195 -8.29 14.87 -16.12
N SER A 196 -9.45 14.60 -15.50
CA SER A 196 -9.86 15.29 -14.26
C SER A 196 -8.87 15.02 -13.13
N LEU A 197 -8.49 13.75 -12.95
CA LEU A 197 -7.50 13.35 -11.95
C LEU A 197 -6.13 13.97 -12.24
N ALA A 198 -5.68 13.92 -13.51
CA ALA A 198 -4.38 14.43 -13.95
C ALA A 198 -4.27 15.94 -13.72
N ASN A 199 -5.33 16.68 -14.03
CA ASN A 199 -5.36 18.13 -13.84
C ASN A 199 -5.16 18.51 -12.38
N ILE A 200 -5.77 17.80 -11.44
CA ILE A 200 -5.59 18.11 -10.02
C ILE A 200 -4.20 17.73 -9.55
N MET A 201 -3.76 16.51 -9.88
CA MET A 201 -2.45 16.01 -9.48
C MET A 201 -1.31 16.86 -10.06
N GLN A 202 -1.30 17.08 -11.38
CA GLN A 202 -0.23 17.83 -12.06
C GLN A 202 -0.17 19.28 -11.58
N ASN A 203 -1.32 19.96 -11.50
CA ASN A 203 -1.33 21.40 -11.22
C ASN A 203 -1.15 21.74 -9.74
N ASN A 204 -1.55 20.86 -8.82
CA ASN A 204 -1.61 21.21 -7.39
C ASN A 204 -0.76 20.32 -6.47
N ILE A 205 -0.42 19.09 -6.86
CA ILE A 205 0.37 18.17 -6.02
C ILE A 205 1.78 18.03 -6.59
N ILE A 206 1.87 17.57 -7.84
CA ILE A 206 3.13 17.29 -8.53
C ILE A 206 3.88 18.60 -8.82
N SER A 207 3.18 19.69 -9.15
CA SER A 207 3.79 21.02 -9.29
C SER A 207 4.51 21.46 -8.00
N ILE A 208 3.90 21.23 -6.83
CA ILE A 208 4.49 21.50 -5.52
C ILE A 208 5.68 20.58 -5.29
N PHE A 209 5.52 19.27 -5.54
CA PHE A 209 6.61 18.30 -5.43
C PHE A 209 7.82 18.68 -6.27
N ARG A 210 7.61 19.17 -7.50
CA ARG A 210 8.67 19.72 -8.37
C ARG A 210 9.26 21.00 -7.79
N LYS A 211 8.41 21.95 -7.37
CA LYS A 211 8.83 23.25 -6.80
C LYS A 211 9.76 23.09 -5.60
N ILE A 212 9.42 22.17 -4.70
CA ILE A 212 10.21 21.93 -3.49
C ILE A 212 11.24 20.81 -3.68
N ALA A 213 11.24 20.11 -4.82
CA ALA A 213 12.02 18.89 -5.01
C ALA A 213 11.85 17.93 -3.83
N ILE A 214 10.63 17.44 -3.62
CA ILE A 214 10.30 16.58 -2.48
C ILE A 214 11.24 15.36 -2.44
N THR A 215 11.76 15.07 -1.25
CA THR A 215 12.61 13.90 -0.99
C THR A 215 11.76 12.65 -0.73
N ARG A 216 12.38 11.46 -0.79
CA ARG A 216 11.66 10.21 -0.47
C ARG A 216 11.20 10.21 0.99
N GLU A 217 12.05 10.71 1.87
CA GLU A 217 11.83 10.77 3.32
C GLU A 217 10.64 11.68 3.66
N GLU A 218 10.56 12.87 3.06
CA GLU A 218 9.42 13.78 3.21
C GLU A 218 8.13 13.16 2.68
N TYR A 219 8.18 12.49 1.52
CA TYR A 219 7.05 11.74 0.98
C TYR A 219 6.55 10.66 1.94
N LEU A 220 7.44 9.85 2.51
CA LEU A 220 7.08 8.78 3.44
C LEU A 220 6.41 9.32 4.70
N LEU A 221 6.93 10.43 5.24
CA LEU A 221 6.35 11.08 6.41
C LEU A 221 5.00 11.75 6.08
N LEU A 222 4.88 12.40 4.91
CA LEU A 222 3.61 12.96 4.44
C LEU A 222 2.54 11.86 4.25
N LYS A 223 2.92 10.69 3.72
CA LYS A 223 2.04 9.51 3.58
C LYS A 223 1.47 9.07 4.93
N LEU A 224 2.31 9.03 5.97
CA LEU A 224 1.89 8.68 7.32
C LEU A 224 1.00 9.77 7.96
N ILE A 225 1.33 11.04 7.76
CA ILE A 225 0.52 12.17 8.23
C ILE A 225 -0.88 12.10 7.62
N ILE A 226 -0.99 11.92 6.30
CA ILE A 226 -2.29 11.79 5.61
C ILE A 226 -3.06 10.58 6.14
N PHE A 227 -2.39 9.44 6.32
CA PHE A 227 -3.00 8.22 6.81
C PHE A 227 -3.58 8.38 8.23
N PHE A 228 -2.89 9.10 9.12
CA PHE A 228 -3.33 9.36 10.50
C PHE A 228 -4.14 10.65 10.69
N ASP A 229 -4.43 11.39 9.61
CA ASP A 229 -5.31 12.56 9.61
C ASP A 229 -6.58 12.30 8.77
N PRO A 230 -7.48 11.40 9.21
CA PRO A 230 -8.74 11.10 8.52
C PRO A 230 -9.76 12.24 8.70
N PRO A 231 -10.12 12.99 7.64
CA PRO A 231 -11.11 14.05 7.75
C PRO A 231 -12.51 13.46 7.98
N HIS A 232 -13.29 14.10 8.84
CA HIS A 232 -14.71 13.80 9.04
C HIS A 232 -15.05 12.35 9.46
N ILE A 233 -14.09 11.60 10.04
CA ILE A 233 -14.32 10.24 10.53
C ILE A 233 -14.28 10.23 12.05
N HIS A 234 -15.35 9.71 12.65
CA HIS A 234 -15.48 9.55 14.09
C HIS A 234 -14.85 8.23 14.52
N PHE A 235 -13.94 8.29 15.48
CA PHE A 235 -13.31 7.13 16.12
C PHE A 235 -13.67 7.14 17.61
N SER A 236 -13.75 5.95 18.22
CA SER A 236 -13.89 5.87 19.68
C SER A 236 -12.72 6.56 20.40
N PRO A 237 -12.92 7.08 21.63
CA PRO A 237 -11.87 7.84 22.32
C PRO A 237 -10.51 7.14 22.43
N PRO A 238 -10.42 5.81 22.71
CA PRO A 238 -9.13 5.11 22.72
C PRO A 238 -8.42 5.11 21.36
N ASN A 239 -9.15 4.87 20.27
CA ASN A 239 -8.59 4.86 18.92
C ASN A 239 -8.22 6.27 18.46
N ARG A 240 -8.99 7.28 18.88
CA ARG A 240 -8.65 8.69 18.65
C ARG A 240 -7.32 9.07 19.28
N LEU A 241 -7.03 8.59 20.50
CA LEU A 241 -5.72 8.81 21.14
C LEU A 241 -4.57 8.19 20.36
N VAL A 242 -4.77 7.00 19.77
CA VAL A 242 -3.76 6.36 18.90
C VAL A 242 -3.50 7.21 17.67
N LEU A 243 -4.56 7.65 16.98
CA LEU A 243 -4.49 8.53 15.80
C LEU A 243 -3.75 9.84 16.11
N ASP A 244 -4.19 10.56 17.15
CA ASP A 244 -3.61 11.86 17.52
C ASP A 244 -2.14 11.74 17.96
N SER A 245 -1.78 10.64 18.63
CA SER A 245 -0.39 10.34 19.02
C SER A 245 0.48 10.07 17.80
N ALA A 246 0.00 9.23 16.87
CA ALA A 246 0.68 8.93 15.62
C ALA A 246 0.86 10.18 14.76
N LEU A 247 -0.21 10.97 14.58
CA LEU A 247 -0.18 12.20 13.81
C LEU A 247 0.86 13.19 14.35
N LYS A 248 0.85 13.46 15.66
CA LYS A 248 1.84 14.35 16.30
C LYS A 248 3.26 13.84 16.11
N LYS A 249 3.48 12.53 16.27
CA LYS A 249 4.78 11.89 16.06
C LYS A 249 5.29 12.12 14.63
N TYR A 250 4.48 11.88 13.62
CA TYR A 250 4.89 12.00 12.22
C TYR A 250 5.03 13.45 11.76
N GLN A 251 4.19 14.36 12.26
CA GLN A 251 4.35 15.81 12.04
C GLN A 251 5.66 16.34 12.63
N ALA A 252 5.98 15.95 13.88
CA ALA A 252 7.26 16.32 14.50
C ALA A 252 8.45 15.76 13.70
N ALA A 253 8.39 14.48 13.31
CA ALA A 253 9.43 13.85 12.52
C ALA A 253 9.64 14.54 11.15
N LEU A 254 8.58 15.00 10.48
CA LEU A 254 8.68 15.74 9.21
C LEU A 254 9.37 17.09 9.40
N VAL A 255 8.92 17.86 10.38
CA VAL A 255 9.51 19.18 10.69
C VAL A 255 10.98 19.05 11.06
N ASP A 256 11.30 18.08 11.91
CA ASP A 256 12.68 17.84 12.33
C ASP A 256 13.54 17.33 11.16
N HIS A 257 13.03 16.42 10.33
CA HIS A 257 13.74 15.97 9.14
C HIS A 257 14.06 17.14 8.20
N ILE A 258 13.08 18.00 7.88
CA ILE A 258 13.26 19.14 6.99
C ILE A 258 14.34 20.10 7.51
N LYS A 259 14.33 20.41 8.82
CA LYS A 259 15.34 21.28 9.44
C LYS A 259 16.75 20.72 9.29
N HIS A 260 16.93 19.40 9.44
CA HIS A 260 18.23 18.75 9.35
C HIS A 260 18.69 18.51 7.91
N SER A 261 17.78 18.17 6.99
CA SER A 261 18.11 17.86 5.60
C SER A 261 18.32 19.12 4.74
N HIS A 262 17.82 20.27 5.20
CA HIS A 262 17.95 21.55 4.50
C HIS A 262 18.58 22.65 5.38
N PRO A 263 19.82 22.46 5.90
CA PRO A 263 20.44 23.38 6.86
C PRO A 263 20.76 24.77 6.26
N SER A 264 20.74 24.90 4.94
CA SER A 264 20.98 26.15 4.22
C SER A 264 19.74 27.03 4.06
N LEU A 265 18.54 26.52 4.40
CA LEU A 265 17.31 27.31 4.31
C LEU A 265 17.15 28.19 5.56
N ASP A 266 16.76 29.45 5.33
CA ASP A 266 16.32 30.35 6.39
C ASP A 266 14.96 29.92 6.97
N HIS A 267 14.58 30.50 8.12
CA HIS A 267 13.34 30.16 8.81
C HIS A 267 12.09 30.36 7.95
N ASP A 268 12.07 31.38 7.10
CA ASP A 268 10.92 31.68 6.24
C ASP A 268 10.77 30.62 5.14
N LYS A 269 11.88 30.22 4.50
CA LYS A 269 11.88 29.15 3.49
C LYS A 269 11.58 27.78 4.08
N LEU A 270 12.08 27.49 5.29
CA LEU A 270 11.73 26.25 6.01
C LEU A 270 10.23 26.18 6.29
N THR A 271 9.67 27.28 6.82
CA THR A 271 8.23 27.38 7.11
C THR A 271 7.41 27.29 5.81
N GLY A 272 7.85 27.97 4.75
CA GLY A 272 7.24 27.89 3.43
C GLY A 272 7.23 26.47 2.89
N ARG A 273 8.35 25.74 2.97
CA ARG A 273 8.42 24.33 2.53
C ARG A 273 7.44 23.44 3.29
N ILE A 274 7.36 23.61 4.62
CA ILE A 274 6.41 22.88 5.47
C ILE A 274 4.97 23.21 5.04
N ALA A 275 4.64 24.49 4.88
CA ALA A 275 3.32 24.93 4.47
C ALA A 275 2.92 24.39 3.09
N GLU A 276 3.84 24.35 2.13
CA GLU A 276 3.63 23.76 0.80
C GLU A 276 3.30 22.27 0.90
N LEU A 277 4.07 21.50 1.69
CA LEU A 277 3.81 20.07 1.91
C LEU A 277 2.43 19.82 2.51
N PHE A 278 2.09 20.50 3.62
CA PHE A 278 0.77 20.36 4.24
C PHE A 278 -0.36 20.87 3.33
N GLY A 279 -0.09 21.90 2.51
CA GLY A 279 -1.02 22.44 1.53
C GLY A 279 -1.46 21.40 0.48
N THR A 280 -0.58 20.45 0.12
CA THR A 280 -0.94 19.37 -0.82
C THR A 280 -2.07 18.47 -0.32
N MET A 281 -2.28 18.36 1.00
CA MET A 281 -3.25 17.43 1.60
C MET A 281 -4.69 17.72 1.16
N GLN A 282 -5.04 19.00 0.94
CA GLN A 282 -6.37 19.40 0.47
C GLN A 282 -6.60 18.94 -0.98
N TYR A 283 -5.57 19.02 -1.82
CA TYR A 283 -5.66 18.57 -3.21
C TYR A 283 -5.64 17.04 -3.33
N ILE A 284 -4.95 16.35 -2.41
CA ILE A 284 -5.00 14.89 -2.29
C ILE A 284 -6.41 14.44 -1.91
N GLU A 285 -7.07 15.13 -0.98
CA GLU A 285 -8.48 14.88 -0.63
C GLU A 285 -9.39 15.05 -1.85
N LEU A 286 -9.24 16.15 -2.60
CA LEU A 286 -10.02 16.38 -3.81
C LEU A 286 -9.78 15.30 -4.88
N ALA A 287 -8.52 14.93 -5.10
CA ALA A 287 -8.16 13.86 -6.03
C ALA A 287 -8.77 12.52 -5.61
N ALA A 288 -8.72 12.19 -4.31
CA ALA A 288 -9.29 10.97 -3.75
C ALA A 288 -10.81 10.91 -3.90
N GLN A 289 -11.52 12.02 -3.70
CA GLN A 289 -12.98 12.08 -3.92
C GLN A 289 -13.35 11.87 -5.39
N ILE A 290 -12.59 12.46 -6.31
CA ILE A 290 -12.80 12.25 -7.75
C ILE A 290 -12.51 10.81 -8.13
N ASP A 291 -11.41 10.24 -7.63
CA ASP A 291 -11.05 8.86 -7.84
C ASP A 291 -12.14 7.91 -7.34
N ASP A 292 -12.58 8.06 -6.09
CA ASP A 292 -13.59 7.22 -5.46
C ASP A 292 -14.95 7.31 -6.18
N ASN A 293 -15.39 8.51 -6.56
CA ASN A 293 -16.63 8.71 -7.31
C ASN A 293 -16.61 7.98 -8.66
N HIS A 294 -15.48 8.05 -9.39
CA HIS A 294 -15.37 7.34 -10.67
C HIS A 294 -15.28 5.83 -10.47
N TRP A 295 -14.55 5.34 -9.46
CA TRP A 295 -14.52 3.92 -9.12
C TRP A 295 -15.88 3.37 -8.71
N CYS A 296 -16.66 4.14 -7.94
CA CYS A 296 -18.04 3.83 -7.60
C CYS A 296 -18.88 3.64 -8.87
N MET A 297 -18.86 4.62 -9.78
CA MET A 297 -19.60 4.57 -11.04
C MET A 297 -19.17 3.41 -11.94
N MET A 298 -17.86 3.21 -12.12
CA MET A 298 -17.32 2.11 -12.93
C MET A 298 -17.69 0.74 -12.34
N THR A 299 -17.72 0.61 -11.00
CA THR A 299 -18.16 -0.61 -10.31
C THR A 299 -19.65 -0.87 -10.53
N ILE A 300 -20.49 0.16 -10.38
CA ILE A 300 -21.93 0.08 -10.61
C ILE A 300 -22.24 -0.27 -12.06
N GLN A 301 -21.47 0.23 -13.03
CA GLN A 301 -21.69 -0.03 -14.46
C GLN A 301 -20.95 -1.28 -14.97
N ASN A 302 -20.06 -1.85 -14.15
CA ASN A 302 -19.12 -2.90 -14.53
C ASN A 302 -18.20 -2.51 -15.71
N ASP A 303 -17.82 -1.24 -15.78
CA ASP A 303 -16.90 -0.75 -16.80
C ASP A 303 -15.50 -1.33 -16.58
N GLY A 304 -14.89 -1.91 -17.61
CA GLY A 304 -13.59 -2.57 -17.50
C GLY A 304 -13.60 -3.86 -16.66
N ASN A 305 -14.78 -4.47 -16.44
CA ASN A 305 -14.95 -5.70 -15.65
C ASN A 305 -14.48 -5.56 -14.18
N VAL A 306 -14.68 -4.37 -13.61
CA VAL A 306 -14.22 -4.01 -12.25
C VAL A 306 -15.26 -4.33 -11.17
N ARG A 307 -16.50 -4.71 -11.53
CA ARG A 307 -17.50 -5.09 -10.55
C ARG A 307 -17.10 -6.40 -9.88
N GLY A 308 -16.97 -6.37 -8.56
CA GLY A 308 -16.75 -7.53 -7.71
C GLY A 308 -17.07 -7.23 -6.26
N ARG A 309 -17.00 -8.25 -5.40
CA ARG A 309 -17.30 -8.09 -3.98
C ARG A 309 -16.43 -7.01 -3.32
N LEU A 310 -15.13 -7.01 -3.58
CA LEU A 310 -14.18 -6.08 -2.96
C LEU A 310 -14.44 -4.63 -3.41
N THR A 311 -14.61 -4.40 -4.71
CA THR A 311 -14.88 -3.05 -5.24
C THR A 311 -16.22 -2.50 -4.74
N ASN A 312 -17.23 -3.36 -4.57
CA ASN A 312 -18.49 -2.96 -3.95
C ASN A 312 -18.31 -2.59 -2.47
N GLU A 313 -17.58 -3.40 -1.68
CA GLU A 313 -17.35 -3.12 -0.25
C GLU A 313 -16.48 -1.87 -0.02
N ILE A 314 -15.62 -1.49 -0.98
CA ILE A 314 -14.78 -0.28 -0.89
C ILE A 314 -15.50 0.96 -1.41
N HIS A 315 -16.06 0.93 -2.64
CA HIS A 315 -16.48 2.13 -3.37
C HIS A 315 -18.00 2.36 -3.41
N VAL A 316 -18.81 1.31 -3.22
CA VAL A 316 -20.28 1.40 -3.36
C VAL A 316 -20.96 1.40 -2.00
N ASN A 317 -20.53 0.49 -1.12
CA ASN A 317 -21.04 0.33 0.23
C ASN A 317 -19.92 0.59 1.26
N PRO A 318 -19.25 1.75 1.23
CA PRO A 318 -18.15 2.01 2.15
C PRO A 318 -18.70 1.92 3.59
N ILE A 319 -18.18 0.95 4.34
CA ILE A 319 -18.58 0.52 5.70
C ILE A 319 -19.44 1.59 6.39
N HIS A 320 -20.73 1.26 6.51
CA HIS A 320 -21.76 2.10 7.12
C HIS A 320 -21.41 2.41 8.59
N GLU A 321 -21.48 3.71 8.91
CA GLU A 321 -21.41 4.37 10.22
C GLU A 321 -20.01 4.57 10.87
#